data_AF-A0A8T0D7C5-F1
#
_entry.id   AF-A0A8T0D7C5-F1
#
_cell.length_a   1.000
_cell.length_b   1.000
_cell.length_c   1.000
_cell.angle_alpha   90.00
_cell.angle_beta   90.00
_cell.angle_gamma   90.00
#
_symmetry.space_group_name_H-M   'P 1'
#
loop_
_entity.id
_entity.type
_entity.pdbx_description
1 polymer ?
#
loop_
_entity_poly.entity_id
_entity_poly.type
_entity_poly.pdbx_seq_one_letter_code
_entity_poly.pdbx_strand_id
1 'polypeptide(L)'
;MCGVGFKSKRGLGQHERHKHPAVLNAERLAVLPRRKGEWSDYDTHKLVNLANAMVGSVSSKAVLYQKLASMFPGRSAEGVEKRLIKAKCTGISKHGSQRGISKPQDESQWSSDESTIVNISSDDNDVTVISVEQLEEERWRTYMLDNIIDNLVKLNEPRIRSADLLAIARKVKFGHVTNEAARSELEALVDVCFPIKWNFKVRKTRVVRKALSKMMIRNLNYAALQKLYHTRRKDAANSALDGSWESMYKRDLVYPIKMKDFWKEIFEMQSKRDDRPVAHQGHEWNVVAAFRSEEVRSALL
;
A
#
# COMPACT_ATOMS: atom_id res chain seq x y z
N MET A 1 22.50 -23.89 26.23
CA MET A 1 21.74 -23.01 27.13
C MET A 1 22.66 -21.90 27.60
N CYS A 2 22.16 -20.67 27.74
CA CYS A 2 22.93 -19.54 28.24
C CYS A 2 23.17 -19.72 29.76
N GLY A 3 24.43 -19.74 30.20
CA GLY A 3 24.81 -19.94 31.60
C GLY A 3 24.63 -18.72 32.52
N VAL A 4 23.80 -17.75 32.13
CA VAL A 4 23.62 -16.50 32.88
C VAL A 4 22.44 -16.64 33.83
N GLY A 5 22.72 -16.57 35.14
CA GLY A 5 21.70 -16.56 36.20
C GLY A 5 21.21 -15.14 36.50
N PHE A 6 19.88 -14.98 36.64
CA PHE A 6 19.26 -13.68 36.96
C PHE A 6 18.57 -13.73 38.32
N LYS A 7 18.82 -12.72 39.17
CA LYS A 7 18.21 -12.59 40.50
C LYS A 7 16.73 -12.20 40.48
N SER A 8 16.21 -11.74 39.33
CA SER A 8 14.79 -11.34 39.20
C SER A 8 14.15 -11.93 37.95
N LYS A 9 12.86 -12.28 38.05
CA LYS A 9 12.03 -12.74 36.92
C LYS A 9 11.95 -11.68 35.81
N ARG A 10 12.03 -10.39 36.17
CA ARG A 10 12.03 -9.27 35.22
C ARG A 10 13.33 -9.21 34.41
N GLY A 11 14.47 -9.43 35.06
CA GLY A 11 15.79 -9.48 34.42
C GLY A 11 15.91 -10.69 33.48
N LEU A 12 15.47 -11.86 33.94
CA LEU A 12 15.40 -13.06 33.10
C LEU A 12 14.53 -12.83 31.86
N GLY A 13 13.33 -12.28 32.03
CA GLY A 13 12.42 -12.01 30.93
C GLY A 13 12.91 -10.95 29.94
N GLN A 14 13.74 -9.98 30.37
CA GLN A 14 14.41 -9.07 29.43
C GLN A 14 15.52 -9.78 28.68
N HIS A 15 16.35 -10.56 29.37
CA HIS A 15 17.42 -11.32 28.74
C HIS A 15 16.88 -12.28 27.67
N GLU A 16 15.83 -13.05 27.97
CA GLU A 16 15.20 -13.97 27.03
C GLU A 16 14.67 -13.24 25.78
N ARG A 17 14.08 -12.05 25.95
CA ARG A 17 13.60 -11.23 24.82
C ARG A 17 14.73 -10.74 23.91
N HIS A 18 15.90 -10.44 24.47
CA HIS A 18 17.03 -9.87 23.72
C HIS A 18 18.00 -10.92 23.16
N LYS A 19 18.29 -11.97 23.94
CA LYS A 19 19.27 -13.00 23.58
C LYS A 19 18.65 -14.28 23.04
N HIS A 20 17.40 -14.58 23.39
CA HIS A 20 16.69 -15.79 22.96
C HIS A 20 15.28 -15.51 22.40
N PRO A 21 15.13 -14.55 21.47
CA PRO A 21 13.82 -14.18 20.95
C PRO A 21 13.10 -15.34 20.26
N ALA A 22 13.84 -16.23 19.59
CA ALA A 22 13.29 -17.40 18.90
C ALA A 22 12.67 -18.42 19.88
N VAL A 23 13.36 -18.72 20.98
CA VAL A 23 12.92 -19.68 22.00
C VAL A 23 11.67 -19.15 22.72
N LEU A 24 11.74 -17.89 23.19
CA LEU A 24 10.62 -17.22 23.86
C LEU A 24 9.39 -17.10 22.95
N ASN A 25 9.58 -16.87 21.65
CA ASN A 25 8.47 -16.86 20.69
C ASN A 25 7.91 -18.26 20.45
N ALA A 26 8.74 -19.30 20.36
CA ALA A 26 8.28 -20.68 20.20
C ALA A 26 7.44 -21.14 21.41
N GLU A 27 7.89 -20.84 22.63
CA GLU A 27 7.13 -21.11 23.86
C GLU A 27 5.79 -20.38 23.87
N ARG A 28 5.78 -19.09 23.47
CA ARG A 28 4.53 -18.33 23.34
C ARG A 28 3.59 -18.91 22.30
N LEU A 29 4.12 -19.32 21.14
CA LEU A 29 3.33 -19.94 20.07
C LEU A 29 2.76 -21.30 20.49
N ALA A 30 3.49 -22.06 21.31
CA ALA A 30 3.02 -23.36 21.82
C ALA A 30 1.84 -23.23 22.79
N VAL A 31 1.75 -22.12 23.52
CA VAL A 31 0.67 -21.85 24.49
C VAL A 31 -0.57 -21.23 23.84
N LEU A 32 -0.47 -20.72 22.61
CA LEU A 32 -1.62 -20.13 21.93
C LEU A 32 -2.67 -21.21 21.60
N PRO A 33 -3.96 -20.99 21.93
CA PRO A 33 -5.00 -21.91 21.52
C PRO A 33 -5.07 -21.96 20.00
N ARG A 34 -5.18 -23.17 19.44
CA ARG A 34 -5.43 -23.34 18.00
C ARG A 34 -6.69 -22.58 17.62
N ARG A 35 -6.61 -21.76 16.57
CA ARG A 35 -7.76 -20.97 16.14
C ARG A 35 -8.86 -21.92 15.67
N LYS A 36 -10.10 -21.63 16.06
CA LYS A 36 -11.28 -22.35 15.59
C LYS A 36 -11.31 -22.26 14.05
N GLY A 37 -11.15 -23.40 13.38
CA GLY A 37 -11.02 -23.44 11.93
C GLY A 37 -9.58 -23.54 11.39
N GLU A 38 -8.58 -23.82 12.22
CA GLU A 38 -7.26 -24.25 11.72
C GLU A 38 -7.32 -25.67 11.17
N TRP A 39 -6.67 -25.89 10.03
CA TRP A 39 -6.51 -27.22 9.44
C TRP A 39 -5.34 -27.89 10.12
N SER A 40 -5.53 -29.09 10.67
CA SER A 40 -4.39 -29.90 11.09
C SER A 40 -3.64 -30.42 9.86
N ASP A 41 -2.38 -30.83 10.05
CA ASP A 41 -1.61 -31.45 8.97
C ASP A 41 -2.27 -32.75 8.52
N TYR A 42 -2.80 -33.54 9.46
CA TYR A 42 -3.61 -34.72 9.18
C TYR A 42 -4.84 -34.41 8.32
N ASP A 43 -5.64 -33.40 8.70
CA ASP A 43 -6.83 -33.01 7.92
C ASP A 43 -6.44 -32.53 6.52
N THR A 44 -5.28 -31.89 6.39
CA THR A 44 -4.77 -31.40 5.11
C THR A 44 -4.37 -32.56 4.20
N HIS A 45 -3.65 -33.56 4.72
CA HIS A 45 -3.31 -34.77 3.97
C HIS A 45 -4.55 -35.56 3.57
N LYS A 46 -5.49 -35.74 4.51
CA LYS A 46 -6.77 -36.41 4.23
C LYS A 46 -7.57 -35.68 3.15
N LEU A 47 -7.61 -34.34 3.19
CA LEU A 47 -8.29 -33.52 2.19
C LEU A 47 -7.69 -33.69 0.80
N VAL A 48 -6.35 -33.65 0.68
CA VAL A 48 -5.65 -33.79 -0.60
C VAL A 48 -5.88 -35.17 -1.22
N ASN A 49 -5.81 -36.23 -0.41
CA ASN A 49 -6.06 -37.60 -0.88
C ASN A 49 -7.49 -37.78 -1.40
N LEU A 50 -8.49 -37.27 -0.67
CA LEU A 50 -9.89 -37.30 -1.09
C LEU A 50 -10.13 -36.47 -2.35
N ALA A 51 -9.51 -35.29 -2.46
CA ALA A 51 -9.60 -34.47 -3.66
C ALA A 51 -9.03 -35.23 -4.87
N ASN A 52 -7.83 -35.81 -4.76
CA ASN A 52 -7.20 -36.55 -5.85
C ASN A 52 -8.04 -37.77 -6.29
N ALA A 53 -8.66 -38.49 -5.34
CA ALA A 53 -9.53 -39.62 -5.66
C ALA A 53 -10.82 -39.20 -6.39
N MET A 54 -11.36 -38.01 -6.11
CA MET A 54 -12.64 -37.53 -6.65
C MET A 54 -12.51 -36.66 -7.91
N VAL A 55 -11.30 -36.17 -8.24
CA VAL A 55 -11.06 -35.32 -9.42
C VAL A 55 -11.45 -36.01 -10.73
N GLY A 56 -11.36 -37.34 -10.81
CA GLY A 56 -11.75 -38.10 -12.01
C GLY A 56 -13.25 -38.38 -12.14
N SER A 57 -14.03 -38.27 -11.05
CA SER A 57 -15.44 -38.69 -11.01
C SER A 57 -16.45 -37.53 -11.02
N VAL A 58 -15.98 -36.28 -10.90
CA VAL A 58 -16.85 -35.11 -10.69
C VAL A 58 -16.71 -34.11 -11.84
N SER A 59 -17.84 -33.74 -12.45
CA SER A 59 -17.88 -32.88 -13.65
C SER A 59 -17.53 -31.40 -13.41
N SER A 60 -17.52 -30.93 -12.15
CA SER A 60 -17.22 -29.54 -11.81
C SER A 60 -16.51 -29.38 -10.46
N LYS A 61 -15.58 -28.42 -10.38
CA LYS A 61 -14.85 -28.06 -9.15
C LYS A 61 -15.78 -27.62 -8.02
N ALA A 62 -16.88 -26.95 -8.33
CA ALA A 62 -17.84 -26.50 -7.32
C ALA A 62 -18.51 -27.69 -6.59
N VAL A 63 -18.90 -28.71 -7.35
CA VAL A 63 -19.49 -29.95 -6.82
C VAL A 63 -18.47 -30.73 -6.01
N LEU A 64 -17.21 -30.76 -6.46
CA LEU A 64 -16.09 -31.37 -5.73
C LEU A 64 -15.90 -30.70 -4.36
N TYR A 65 -15.82 -29.36 -4.31
CA TYR A 65 -15.60 -28.63 -3.05
C TYR A 65 -16.78 -28.74 -2.09
N GLN A 66 -18.02 -28.79 -2.59
CA GLN A 66 -19.21 -28.98 -1.77
C GLN A 66 -19.26 -30.39 -1.16
N LYS A 67 -18.89 -31.42 -1.93
CA LYS A 67 -18.82 -32.81 -1.46
C LYS A 67 -17.66 -33.01 -0.47
N LEU A 68 -16.53 -32.35 -0.67
CA LEU A 68 -15.44 -32.36 0.30
C LEU A 68 -15.83 -31.62 1.58
N ALA A 69 -16.52 -30.48 1.48
CA ALA A 69 -17.00 -29.76 2.66
C ALA A 69 -17.97 -30.57 3.52
N SER A 70 -18.84 -31.40 2.94
CA SER A 70 -19.72 -32.27 3.73
C SER A 70 -18.98 -33.36 4.50
N MET A 71 -17.76 -33.73 4.08
CA MET A 71 -16.91 -34.70 4.78
C MET A 71 -16.11 -34.11 5.96
N PHE A 72 -16.03 -32.78 6.06
CA PHE A 72 -15.33 -32.08 7.14
C PHE A 72 -16.29 -31.19 7.95
N PRO A 73 -16.69 -31.60 9.17
CA PRO A 73 -17.68 -30.85 9.95
C PRO A 73 -17.21 -29.43 10.25
N GLY A 74 -18.10 -28.45 10.04
CA GLY A 74 -17.81 -27.04 10.29
C GLY A 74 -16.92 -26.36 9.24
N ARG A 75 -16.71 -26.98 8.07
CA ARG A 75 -15.96 -26.40 6.96
C ARG A 75 -16.88 -26.01 5.81
N SER A 76 -16.69 -24.81 5.27
CA SER A 76 -17.39 -24.37 4.06
C SER A 76 -16.63 -24.83 2.80
N ALA A 77 -17.35 -24.93 1.68
CA ALA A 77 -16.76 -25.26 0.38
C ALA A 77 -15.63 -24.28 -0.01
N GLU A 78 -15.81 -22.98 0.27
CA GLU A 78 -14.75 -21.99 0.07
C GLU A 78 -13.52 -22.23 0.96
N GLY A 79 -13.73 -22.71 2.19
CA GLY A 79 -12.64 -23.02 3.11
C GLY A 79 -11.81 -24.22 2.64
N VAL A 80 -12.47 -25.20 2.02
CA VAL A 80 -11.85 -26.36 1.38
C VAL A 80 -11.07 -25.93 0.13
N GLU A 81 -11.67 -25.14 -0.76
CA GLU A 81 -11.03 -24.62 -1.96
C GLU A 81 -9.74 -23.85 -1.62
N LYS A 82 -9.83 -22.88 -0.70
CA LYS A 82 -8.68 -22.08 -0.25
C LYS A 82 -7.57 -22.95 0.33
N ARG A 83 -7.92 -24.05 1.03
CA ARG A 83 -6.93 -24.97 1.58
C ARG A 83 -6.28 -25.83 0.50
N LEU A 84 -7.03 -26.34 -0.47
CA LEU A 84 -6.51 -27.13 -1.58
C LEU A 84 -5.56 -26.32 -2.48
N ILE A 85 -5.90 -25.06 -2.75
CA ILE A 85 -5.01 -24.12 -3.47
C ILE A 85 -3.70 -23.93 -2.70
N LYS A 86 -3.77 -23.75 -1.38
CA LYS A 86 -2.60 -23.58 -0.52
C LYS A 86 -1.75 -24.85 -0.42
N ALA A 87 -2.36 -26.03 -0.46
CA ALA A 87 -1.70 -27.33 -0.39
C ALA A 87 -1.06 -27.79 -1.71
N LYS A 88 -1.13 -26.98 -2.79
CA LYS A 88 -0.61 -27.29 -4.14
C LYS A 88 -1.10 -28.66 -4.66
N CYS A 89 -2.41 -28.89 -4.61
CA CYS A 89 -3.00 -30.12 -5.15
C CYS A 89 -2.81 -30.17 -6.69
N THR A 90 -2.04 -31.14 -7.17
CA THR A 90 -1.55 -31.22 -8.56
C THR A 90 -2.60 -31.67 -9.59
N GLY A 91 -3.79 -32.11 -9.16
CA GLY A 91 -4.85 -32.62 -10.06
C GLY A 91 -5.85 -31.60 -10.61
N ILE A 92 -5.87 -30.35 -10.12
CA ILE A 92 -7.00 -29.41 -10.35
C ILE A 92 -6.78 -28.51 -11.61
N SER A 93 -5.70 -28.72 -12.35
CA SER A 93 -5.24 -27.83 -13.44
C SER A 93 -5.86 -28.05 -14.83
N LYS A 94 -6.96 -28.83 -14.98
CA LYS A 94 -7.56 -29.07 -16.31
C LYS A 94 -8.74 -28.18 -16.70
N HIS A 95 -9.18 -27.27 -15.84
CA HIS A 95 -10.22 -26.28 -16.20
C HIS A 95 -9.88 -24.91 -15.62
N GLY A 96 -9.15 -24.10 -16.39
CA GLY A 96 -8.95 -22.68 -16.15
C GLY A 96 -10.00 -21.90 -16.94
N SER A 97 -11.06 -21.43 -16.28
CA SER A 97 -11.96 -20.43 -16.85
C SER A 97 -11.53 -19.06 -16.33
N GLN A 98 -11.11 -18.20 -17.24
CA GLN A 98 -11.02 -16.76 -17.01
C GLN A 98 -12.38 -16.25 -16.50
N ARG A 99 -12.38 -15.49 -15.40
CA ARG A 99 -13.46 -14.57 -15.07
C ARG A 99 -12.89 -13.16 -15.17
N GLY A 100 -13.17 -12.52 -16.30
CA GLY A 100 -13.02 -11.08 -16.46
C GLY A 100 -13.96 -10.36 -15.48
N ILE A 101 -13.41 -9.40 -14.75
CA ILE A 101 -14.17 -8.45 -13.95
C ILE A 101 -14.25 -7.18 -14.80
N SER A 102 -15.39 -6.98 -15.47
CA SER A 102 -15.74 -5.70 -16.08
C SER A 102 -16.18 -4.72 -14.99
N LYS A 103 -15.59 -3.53 -15.00
CA LYS A 103 -15.87 -2.42 -14.08
C LYS A 103 -16.77 -1.41 -14.81
N PRO A 104 -17.87 -0.90 -14.22
CA PRO A 104 -18.66 0.15 -14.85
C PRO A 104 -17.89 1.48 -14.81
N GLN A 105 -17.78 2.15 -15.95
CA GLN A 105 -17.42 3.56 -16.04
C GLN A 105 -18.67 4.39 -15.76
N ASP A 106 -18.50 5.39 -14.89
CA ASP A 106 -19.51 6.38 -14.53
C ASP A 106 -19.11 7.65 -15.29
N GLU A 107 -19.92 8.04 -16.29
CA GLU A 107 -19.74 9.24 -17.10
C GLU A 107 -20.29 10.45 -16.33
N SER A 108 -19.41 11.32 -15.87
CA SER A 108 -19.77 12.65 -15.41
C SER A 108 -19.40 13.67 -16.47
N GLN A 109 -20.41 14.02 -17.26
CA GLN A 109 -20.49 15.09 -18.25
C GLN A 109 -20.26 16.46 -17.59
N TRP A 110 -19.22 17.17 -17.99
CA TRP A 110 -19.04 18.60 -17.70
C TRP A 110 -18.90 19.34 -19.03
N SER A 111 -19.87 20.21 -19.26
CA SER A 111 -19.99 21.11 -20.41
C SER A 111 -19.09 22.32 -20.21
N SER A 112 -18.33 22.70 -21.23
CA SER A 112 -17.80 24.06 -21.39
C SER A 112 -17.59 24.33 -22.88
N ASP A 113 -18.35 25.30 -23.38
CA ASP A 113 -18.18 25.90 -24.71
C ASP A 113 -16.87 26.70 -24.75
N GLU A 114 -16.02 26.54 -25.77
CA GLU A 114 -15.30 27.68 -26.37
C GLU A 114 -14.63 27.41 -27.74
N SER A 115 -15.05 28.23 -28.71
CA SER A 115 -14.35 28.72 -29.92
C SER A 115 -13.71 27.75 -30.92
N THR A 116 -14.47 27.42 -31.96
CA THR A 116 -14.01 26.90 -33.26
C THR A 116 -13.28 27.99 -34.05
N ILE A 117 -12.01 27.80 -34.39
CA ILE A 117 -11.30 28.63 -35.38
C ILE A 117 -11.05 27.78 -36.63
N VAL A 118 -11.65 28.20 -37.75
CA VAL A 118 -11.47 27.59 -39.08
C VAL A 118 -10.15 28.09 -39.66
N ASN A 119 -9.21 27.19 -39.92
CA ASN A 119 -8.06 27.51 -40.76
C ASN A 119 -8.31 26.96 -42.17
N ILE A 120 -8.42 27.87 -43.13
CA ILE A 120 -8.59 27.57 -44.55
C ILE A 120 -7.20 27.29 -45.13
N SER A 121 -6.98 26.07 -45.60
CA SER A 121 -5.95 25.77 -46.60
C SER A 121 -6.55 24.85 -47.64
N SER A 122 -6.62 25.33 -48.87
CA SER A 122 -6.93 24.53 -50.06
C SER A 122 -5.80 23.52 -50.27
N ASP A 123 -6.13 22.24 -50.23
CA ASP A 123 -5.93 21.30 -51.34
C ASP A 123 -6.44 19.91 -50.92
N ASP A 124 -6.93 19.17 -51.90
CA ASP A 124 -7.85 18.04 -51.78
C ASP A 124 -7.49 16.90 -50.80
N ASN A 125 -8.58 16.43 -50.17
CA ASN A 125 -8.90 15.09 -49.67
C ASN A 125 -8.47 14.65 -48.24
N ASP A 126 -9.52 14.41 -47.44
CA ASP A 126 -9.60 13.76 -46.12
C ASP A 126 -9.30 14.64 -44.89
N VAL A 127 -10.22 15.57 -44.60
CA VAL A 127 -10.15 16.44 -43.41
C VAL A 127 -10.74 15.70 -42.21
N THR A 128 -9.89 15.00 -41.45
CA THR A 128 -10.20 14.68 -40.06
C THR A 128 -10.17 15.98 -39.27
N VAL A 129 -11.31 16.39 -38.72
CA VAL A 129 -11.41 17.53 -37.80
C VAL A 129 -10.69 17.16 -36.51
N ILE A 130 -9.39 17.46 -36.43
CA ILE A 130 -8.58 17.30 -35.22
C ILE A 130 -8.95 18.45 -34.29
N SER A 131 -9.41 18.14 -33.07
CA SER A 131 -9.72 19.18 -32.09
C SER A 131 -8.43 19.91 -31.68
N VAL A 132 -8.53 21.18 -31.28
CA VAL A 132 -7.37 21.97 -30.79
C VAL A 132 -6.67 21.24 -29.64
N GLU A 133 -7.43 20.57 -28.79
CA GLU A 133 -6.93 19.75 -27.68
C GLU A 133 -6.08 18.56 -28.16
N GLN A 134 -6.48 17.88 -29.24
CA GLN A 134 -5.72 16.76 -29.81
C GLN A 134 -4.40 17.25 -30.42
N LEU A 135 -4.41 18.41 -31.08
CA LEU A 135 -3.20 19.00 -31.64
C LEU A 135 -2.22 19.44 -30.54
N GLU A 136 -2.73 20.00 -29.43
CA GLU A 136 -1.92 20.35 -28.27
C GLU A 136 -1.34 19.12 -27.58
N GLU A 137 -2.11 18.04 -27.46
CA GLU A 137 -1.65 16.75 -26.93
C GLU A 137 -0.52 16.16 -27.79
N GLU A 138 -0.67 16.17 -29.11
CA GLU A 138 0.35 15.69 -30.05
C GLU A 138 1.63 16.52 -30.01
N ARG A 139 1.50 17.86 -29.93
CA ARG A 139 2.65 18.77 -29.79
C ARG A 139 3.38 18.54 -28.48
N TRP A 140 2.65 18.45 -27.37
CA TRP A 140 3.23 18.16 -26.06
C TRP A 140 3.91 16.79 -26.05
N ARG A 141 3.26 15.77 -26.61
CA ARG A 141 3.80 14.41 -26.71
C ARG A 141 5.11 14.37 -27.50
N THR A 142 5.17 15.07 -28.63
CA THR A 142 6.39 15.16 -29.45
C THR A 142 7.51 15.87 -28.70
N TYR A 143 7.20 17.00 -28.06
CA TYR A 143 8.14 17.75 -27.22
C TYR A 143 8.69 16.91 -26.06
N MET A 144 7.84 16.14 -25.40
CA MET A 144 8.24 15.25 -24.31
C MET A 144 9.17 14.14 -24.80
N LEU A 145 8.85 13.52 -25.94
CA LEU A 145 9.70 12.47 -26.53
C LEU A 145 11.07 13.02 -26.95
N ASP A 146 11.12 14.24 -27.48
CA ASP A 146 12.38 14.91 -27.84
C ASP A 146 13.26 15.17 -26.62
N ASN A 147 12.68 15.71 -25.55
CA ASN A 147 13.40 15.89 -24.29
C ASN A 147 13.89 14.55 -23.70
N ILE A 148 13.10 13.48 -23.80
CA ILE A 148 13.50 12.15 -23.33
C ILE A 148 14.68 11.63 -24.16
N ILE A 149 14.61 11.74 -25.48
CA ILE A 149 15.70 11.30 -26.38
C ILE A 149 16.98 12.10 -26.09
N ASP A 150 16.89 13.42 -25.97
CA ASP A 150 18.05 14.28 -25.69
C ASP A 150 18.71 13.95 -24.34
N ASN A 151 17.90 13.69 -23.31
CA ASN A 151 18.42 13.29 -22.00
C ASN A 151 19.07 11.90 -22.04
N LEU A 152 18.47 10.94 -22.74
CA LEU A 152 19.04 9.59 -22.88
C LEU A 152 20.34 9.57 -23.70
N VAL A 153 20.50 10.48 -24.66
CA VAL A 153 21.76 10.67 -25.40
C VAL A 153 22.84 11.26 -24.50
N LYS A 154 22.50 12.24 -23.66
CA LYS A 154 23.43 12.92 -22.75
C LYS A 154 23.86 12.02 -21.58
N LEU A 155 22.91 11.31 -20.98
CA LEU A 155 23.11 10.48 -19.79
C LEU A 155 23.16 9.01 -20.22
N ASN A 156 24.28 8.61 -20.80
CA ASN A 156 24.50 7.22 -21.21
C ASN A 156 24.76 6.31 -20.00
N GLU A 157 23.71 6.04 -19.21
CA GLU A 157 23.79 5.27 -17.96
C GLU A 157 23.54 3.76 -18.23
N PRO A 158 24.55 2.89 -18.04
CA PRO A 158 24.45 1.47 -18.40
C PRO A 158 23.47 0.69 -17.50
N ARG A 159 23.20 1.16 -16.28
CA ARG A 159 22.30 0.50 -15.32
C ARG A 159 20.85 0.45 -15.78
N ILE A 160 20.43 1.46 -16.54
CA ILE A 160 19.04 1.59 -17.01
C ILE A 160 18.92 1.12 -18.47
N ARG A 161 20.00 0.60 -19.07
CA ARG A 161 20.05 0.24 -20.50
C ARG A 161 19.53 1.40 -21.37
N SER A 162 20.10 2.58 -21.17
CA SER A 162 19.78 3.83 -21.87
C SER A 162 19.64 3.68 -23.39
N ALA A 163 20.47 2.83 -24.02
CA ALA A 163 20.43 2.54 -25.45
C ALA A 163 19.12 1.85 -25.89
N ASP A 164 18.61 0.91 -25.10
CA ASP A 164 17.37 0.20 -25.41
C ASP A 164 16.15 1.10 -25.18
N LEU A 165 16.18 1.93 -24.12
CA LEU A 165 15.15 2.95 -23.88
C LEU A 165 15.12 3.99 -25.00
N LEU A 166 16.28 4.40 -25.50
CA LEU A 166 16.40 5.32 -26.62
C LEU A 166 15.87 4.72 -27.92
N ALA A 167 16.09 3.41 -28.15
CA ALA A 167 15.50 2.70 -29.29
C ALA A 167 13.97 2.70 -29.22
N ILE A 168 13.38 2.43 -28.04
CA ILE A 168 11.93 2.49 -27.85
C ILE A 168 11.40 3.91 -28.05
N ALA A 169 12.04 4.93 -27.48
CA ALA A 169 11.61 6.33 -27.62
C ALA A 169 11.61 6.78 -29.08
N ARG A 170 12.64 6.41 -29.86
CA ARG A 170 12.70 6.69 -31.31
C ARG A 170 11.60 5.95 -32.08
N LYS A 171 11.39 4.66 -31.80
CA LYS A 171 10.31 3.86 -32.43
C LYS A 171 8.94 4.51 -32.20
N VAL A 172 8.67 5.01 -30.99
CA VAL A 172 7.41 5.69 -30.64
C VAL A 172 7.30 7.05 -31.33
N LYS A 173 8.38 7.83 -31.38
CA LYS A 173 8.39 9.14 -32.04
C LYS A 173 8.11 9.04 -33.54
N PHE A 174 8.73 8.09 -34.22
CA PHE A 174 8.59 7.90 -35.67
C PHE A 174 7.39 7.01 -36.05
N GLY A 175 6.52 6.65 -35.10
CA GLY A 175 5.33 5.85 -35.36
C GLY A 175 5.58 4.41 -35.80
N HIS A 176 6.80 3.88 -35.58
CA HIS A 176 7.15 2.51 -35.97
C HIS A 176 6.48 1.44 -35.10
N VAL A 177 5.98 1.80 -33.92
CA VAL A 177 5.40 0.87 -32.94
C VAL A 177 4.14 1.48 -32.32
N THR A 178 3.09 0.65 -32.13
CA THR A 178 1.86 1.05 -31.45
C THR A 178 2.11 1.28 -29.94
N ASN A 179 1.29 2.12 -29.30
CA ASN A 179 1.47 2.46 -27.88
C ASN A 179 1.51 1.22 -26.96
N GLU A 180 0.70 0.21 -27.26
CA GLU A 180 0.62 -1.03 -26.48
C GLU A 180 1.86 -1.91 -26.64
N ALA A 181 2.41 -1.98 -27.84
CA ALA A 181 3.65 -2.71 -28.11
C ALA A 181 4.85 -1.99 -27.47
N ALA A 182 4.92 -0.66 -27.55
CA ALA A 182 5.96 0.12 -26.89
C ALA A 182 5.90 -0.02 -25.36
N ARG A 183 4.69 -0.04 -24.78
CA ARG A 183 4.49 -0.31 -23.36
C ARG A 183 4.99 -1.71 -22.97
N SER A 184 4.68 -2.72 -23.78
CA SER A 184 5.12 -4.10 -23.51
C SER A 184 6.65 -4.24 -23.58
N GLU A 185 7.30 -3.61 -24.56
CA GLU A 185 8.78 -3.55 -24.64
C GLU A 185 9.38 -2.85 -23.41
N LEU A 186 8.75 -1.76 -22.95
CA LEU A 186 9.19 -1.02 -21.77
C LEU A 186 8.99 -1.81 -20.47
N GLU A 187 7.85 -2.50 -20.30
CA GLU A 187 7.61 -3.38 -19.16
C GLU A 187 8.62 -4.54 -19.11
N ALA A 188 8.99 -5.10 -20.28
CA ALA A 188 10.05 -6.11 -20.37
C ALA A 188 11.42 -5.57 -19.97
N LEU A 189 11.79 -4.35 -20.40
CA LEU A 189 13.03 -3.70 -19.97
C LEU A 189 13.02 -3.40 -18.46
N VAL A 190 11.89 -2.93 -17.91
CA VAL A 190 11.75 -2.66 -16.48
C VAL A 190 11.92 -3.94 -15.67
N ASP A 191 11.35 -5.07 -16.12
CA ASP A 191 11.52 -6.35 -15.44
C ASP A 191 12.98 -6.84 -15.45
N VAL A 192 13.76 -6.52 -16.48
CA VAL A 192 15.19 -6.84 -16.56
C VAL A 192 16.04 -5.88 -15.72
N CYS A 193 15.79 -4.57 -15.78
CA CYS A 193 16.55 -3.56 -15.06
C CYS A 193 16.22 -3.54 -13.55
N PHE A 194 14.98 -3.85 -13.18
CA PHE A 194 14.45 -3.78 -11.82
C PHE A 194 13.78 -5.10 -11.43
N PRO A 195 14.55 -6.16 -11.12
CA PRO A 195 14.01 -7.48 -10.79
C PRO A 195 13.19 -7.50 -9.49
N ILE A 196 13.38 -6.50 -8.62
CA ILE A 196 12.65 -6.38 -7.36
C ILE A 196 11.35 -5.62 -7.59
N LYS A 197 10.26 -6.36 -7.80
CA LYS A 197 8.90 -5.81 -7.86
C LYS A 197 8.47 -5.39 -6.46
N TRP A 198 8.37 -4.09 -6.21
CA TRP A 198 7.92 -3.57 -4.93
C TRP A 198 6.41 -3.74 -4.80
N ASN A 199 5.99 -4.84 -4.17
CA ASN A 199 4.59 -5.18 -3.97
C ASN A 199 3.97 -4.31 -2.86
N PHE A 200 3.54 -3.11 -3.20
CA PHE A 200 2.65 -2.38 -2.31
C PHE A 200 1.37 -3.18 -2.13
N LYS A 201 1.09 -3.59 -0.90
CA LYS A 201 -0.29 -3.93 -0.53
C LYS A 201 -1.08 -2.64 -0.71
N VAL A 202 -1.90 -2.58 -1.76
CA VAL A 202 -2.85 -1.49 -1.97
C VAL A 202 -3.50 -1.24 -0.63
N ARG A 203 -3.28 -0.04 -0.05
CA ARG A 203 -3.93 0.32 1.20
C ARG A 203 -5.41 0.21 0.89
N LYS A 204 -6.09 -0.77 1.49
CA LYS A 204 -7.54 -0.89 1.35
C LYS A 204 -8.09 0.49 1.67
N THR A 205 -8.69 1.13 0.67
CA THR A 205 -9.38 2.40 0.87
C THR A 205 -10.27 2.20 2.08
N ARG A 206 -10.14 3.10 3.05
CA ARG A 206 -10.88 2.99 4.31
C ARG A 206 -12.34 2.94 3.90
N VAL A 207 -12.97 1.77 4.05
CA VAL A 207 -14.40 1.61 3.78
C VAL A 207 -15.07 2.78 4.49
N VAL A 208 -15.77 3.63 3.74
CA VAL A 208 -16.55 4.74 4.30
C VAL A 208 -17.36 4.11 5.42
N ARG A 209 -17.09 4.49 6.67
CA ARG A 209 -17.70 3.82 7.81
C ARG A 209 -19.20 3.96 7.61
N LYS A 210 -19.90 2.86 7.36
CA LYS A 210 -21.36 2.82 7.50
C LYS A 210 -21.66 3.44 8.86
N ALA A 211 -22.66 4.32 8.93
CA ALA A 211 -23.08 4.95 10.18
C ALA A 211 -23.11 3.88 11.29
N LEU A 212 -22.42 4.15 12.40
CA LEU A 212 -22.25 3.16 13.46
C LEU A 212 -23.64 2.76 13.98
N SER A 213 -23.87 1.46 14.15
CA SER A 213 -25.11 0.96 14.76
C SER A 213 -25.27 1.52 16.18
N LYS A 214 -26.52 1.76 16.62
CA LYS A 214 -26.86 2.21 17.98
C LYS A 214 -26.18 1.35 19.06
N MET A 215 -26.14 0.04 18.86
CA MET A 215 -25.47 -0.88 19.80
C MET A 215 -23.95 -0.66 19.86
N MET A 216 -23.32 -0.42 18.71
CA MET A 216 -21.88 -0.14 18.62
C MET A 216 -21.54 1.20 19.27
N ILE A 217 -22.36 2.23 19.06
CA ILE A 217 -22.24 3.53 19.73
C ILE A 217 -22.30 3.36 21.24
N ARG A 218 -23.29 2.62 21.76
CA ARG A 218 -23.43 2.35 23.20
C ARG A 218 -22.21 1.64 23.77
N ASN A 219 -21.69 0.62 23.08
CA ASN A 219 -20.49 -0.10 23.52
C ASN A 219 -19.24 0.80 23.54
N LEU A 220 -19.10 1.69 22.54
CA LEU A 220 -17.98 2.64 22.48
C LEU A 220 -18.06 3.69 23.60
N ASN A 221 -19.25 4.23 23.87
CA ASN A 221 -19.47 5.17 24.97
C ASN A 221 -19.20 4.50 26.32
N TYR A 222 -19.73 3.30 26.54
CA TYR A 222 -19.51 2.54 27.78
C TYR A 222 -18.02 2.25 28.00
N ALA A 223 -17.29 1.80 26.96
CA ALA A 223 -15.86 1.57 27.05
C ALA A 223 -15.06 2.86 27.34
N ALA A 224 -15.45 3.98 26.72
CA ALA A 224 -14.83 5.28 26.97
C ALA A 224 -15.08 5.76 28.41
N LEU A 225 -16.31 5.61 28.91
CA LEU A 225 -16.70 5.97 30.27
C LEU A 225 -16.02 5.06 31.30
N GLN A 226 -15.95 3.74 31.06
CA GLN A 226 -15.19 2.83 31.92
C GLN A 226 -13.72 3.20 32.01
N LYS A 227 -13.10 3.51 30.87
CA LYS A 227 -11.71 3.98 30.84
C LYS A 227 -11.53 5.26 31.66
N LEU A 228 -12.45 6.22 31.48
CA LEU A 228 -12.43 7.48 32.25
C LEU A 228 -12.64 7.23 33.74
N TYR A 229 -13.53 6.31 34.12
CA TYR A 229 -13.74 5.93 35.51
C TYR A 229 -12.49 5.33 36.15
N HIS A 230 -11.76 4.47 35.43
CA HIS A 230 -10.52 3.89 35.93
C HIS A 230 -9.37 4.89 36.05
N THR A 231 -9.30 5.91 35.19
CA THR A 231 -8.21 6.91 35.21
C THR A 231 -8.54 8.13 36.07
N ARG A 232 -9.77 8.65 35.99
CA ARG A 232 -10.26 9.90 36.60
C ARG A 232 -11.73 9.78 37.00
N ARG A 233 -11.99 9.22 38.19
CA ARG A 233 -13.36 8.95 38.68
C ARG A 233 -14.27 10.18 38.75
N LYS A 234 -13.74 11.34 39.17
CA LYS A 234 -14.54 12.58 39.29
C LYS A 234 -15.03 13.08 37.93
N ASP A 235 -14.14 13.12 36.94
CA ASP A 235 -14.48 13.50 35.57
C ASP A 235 -15.49 12.53 34.95
N ALA A 236 -15.39 11.23 35.26
CA ALA A 236 -16.38 10.24 34.83
C ALA A 236 -17.75 10.46 35.47
N ALA A 237 -17.79 10.79 36.77
CA ALA A 237 -19.03 11.10 37.47
C ALA A 237 -19.68 12.38 36.89
N ASN A 238 -18.90 13.45 36.71
CA ASN A 238 -19.37 14.68 36.09
C ASN A 238 -19.87 14.41 34.65
N SER A 239 -19.12 13.66 33.84
CA SER A 239 -19.54 13.31 32.49
C SER A 239 -20.82 12.47 32.43
N ALA A 240 -21.04 11.61 33.42
CA ALA A 240 -22.28 10.84 33.57
C ALA A 240 -23.48 11.74 33.96
N LEU A 241 -23.27 12.67 34.89
CA LEU A 241 -24.29 13.60 35.39
C LEU A 241 -24.67 14.66 34.33
N ASP A 242 -23.68 15.21 33.64
CA ASP A 242 -23.84 16.23 32.59
C ASP A 242 -24.40 15.65 31.28
N GLY A 243 -24.56 14.32 31.19
CA GLY A 243 -25.02 13.62 29.98
C GLY A 243 -24.01 13.59 28.83
N SER A 244 -22.85 14.24 28.98
CA SER A 244 -21.80 14.30 27.94
C SER A 244 -21.27 12.92 27.52
N TRP A 245 -21.40 11.91 28.39
CA TRP A 245 -20.98 10.53 28.12
C TRP A 245 -21.63 9.90 26.88
N GLU A 246 -22.84 10.32 26.49
CA GLU A 246 -23.57 9.82 25.32
C GLU A 246 -22.89 10.17 23.99
N SER A 247 -22.03 11.20 24.00
CA SER A 247 -21.33 11.69 22.81
C SER A 247 -19.85 11.27 22.75
N MET A 248 -19.34 10.52 23.74
CA MET A 248 -17.90 10.17 23.85
C MET A 248 -17.35 9.38 22.65
N TYR A 249 -18.18 8.61 21.95
CA TYR A 249 -17.79 7.87 20.75
C TYR A 249 -17.31 8.78 19.61
N LYS A 250 -17.79 10.04 19.57
CA LYS A 250 -17.36 11.03 18.58
C LYS A 250 -15.90 11.42 18.78
N ARG A 251 -15.38 11.28 20.01
CA ARG A 251 -14.03 11.69 20.41
C ARG A 251 -13.74 13.12 19.94
N ASP A 252 -14.71 14.00 20.10
CA ASP A 252 -14.51 15.41 19.82
C ASP A 252 -13.39 15.88 20.76
N LEU A 253 -12.26 16.27 20.17
CA LEU A 253 -11.15 16.85 20.89
C LEU A 253 -11.65 18.21 21.38
N VAL A 254 -12.19 18.24 22.59
CA VAL A 254 -12.48 19.50 23.27
C VAL A 254 -11.13 20.10 23.62
N TYR A 255 -10.63 20.96 22.74
CA TYR A 255 -9.46 21.76 23.01
C TYR A 255 -9.75 22.63 24.24
N PRO A 256 -8.80 22.75 25.18
CA PRO A 256 -8.90 23.73 26.25
C PRO A 256 -9.32 25.10 25.71
N ILE A 257 -10.23 25.76 26.41
CA ILE A 257 -10.71 27.10 26.07
C ILE A 257 -9.48 28.02 25.95
N LYS A 258 -9.39 28.78 24.85
CA LYS A 258 -8.23 29.63 24.45
C LYS A 258 -6.98 28.91 23.95
N MET A 259 -6.98 27.58 23.74
CA MET A 259 -5.81 26.89 23.20
C MET A 259 -5.43 27.41 21.79
N LYS A 260 -6.43 27.68 20.94
CA LYS A 260 -6.19 28.25 19.60
C LYS A 260 -5.58 29.66 19.71
N ASP A 261 -6.08 30.49 20.61
CA ASP A 261 -5.62 31.86 20.80
C ASP A 261 -4.19 31.88 21.34
N PHE A 262 -3.87 31.00 22.29
CA PHE A 262 -2.52 30.81 22.83
C PHE A 262 -1.51 30.42 21.74
N TRP A 263 -1.84 29.41 20.92
CA TRP A 263 -0.92 29.00 19.84
C TRP A 263 -0.84 30.05 18.73
N LYS A 264 -1.94 30.75 18.45
CA LYS A 264 -1.96 31.86 17.50
C LYS A 264 -1.02 32.97 17.95
N GLU A 265 -1.06 33.36 19.22
CA GLU A 265 -0.12 34.33 19.81
C GLU A 265 1.34 33.87 19.62
N ILE A 266 1.65 32.60 19.93
CA ILE A 266 3.01 32.07 19.77
C ILE A 266 3.49 32.10 18.31
N PHE A 267 2.62 31.71 17.36
CA PHE A 267 3.00 31.63 15.95
C PHE A 267 2.99 32.99 15.23
N GLU A 268 2.19 33.95 15.70
CA GLU A 268 2.16 35.32 15.18
C GLU A 268 3.23 36.21 15.83
N MET A 269 3.83 35.76 16.93
CA MET A 269 4.95 36.45 17.55
C MET A 269 6.12 36.51 16.57
N GLN A 270 6.64 37.71 16.31
CA GLN A 270 7.82 37.88 15.45
C GLN A 270 8.97 37.03 15.99
N SER A 271 9.67 36.33 15.10
CA SER A 271 10.90 35.63 15.46
C SER A 271 11.86 36.64 16.09
N LYS A 272 12.43 36.30 17.25
CA LYS A 272 13.50 37.08 17.84
C LYS A 272 14.65 37.15 16.82
N ARG A 273 15.25 38.33 16.66
CA ARG A 273 16.47 38.47 15.86
C ARG A 273 17.53 37.57 16.48
N ASP A 274 18.10 36.71 15.65
CA ASP A 274 19.17 35.83 16.07
C ASP A 274 20.47 36.62 15.99
N ASP A 275 20.85 37.25 17.11
CA ASP A 275 22.09 38.04 17.22
C ASP A 275 23.31 37.16 17.54
N ARG A 276 23.19 35.83 17.44
CA ARG A 276 24.32 34.93 17.65
C ARG A 276 25.36 35.16 16.55
N PRO A 277 26.66 35.25 16.88
CA PRO A 277 27.71 35.43 15.88
C PRO A 277 27.71 34.22 14.92
N VAL A 278 27.44 34.47 13.63
CA VAL A 278 27.54 33.45 12.60
C VAL A 278 29.02 33.21 12.33
N ALA A 279 29.57 32.13 12.89
CA ALA A 279 30.90 31.68 12.53
C ALA A 279 30.89 31.28 11.05
N HIS A 280 31.47 32.12 10.19
CA HIS A 280 31.67 31.80 8.79
C HIS A 280 32.78 30.76 8.74
N GLN A 281 32.42 29.48 8.87
CA GLN A 281 33.34 28.42 8.53
C GLN A 281 33.53 28.49 7.00
N GLY A 282 34.76 28.73 6.54
CA GLY A 282 35.10 28.93 5.13
C GLY A 282 34.92 27.70 4.23
N HIS A 283 34.01 26.78 4.58
CA HIS A 283 33.60 25.67 3.74
C HIS A 283 32.26 26.01 3.10
N GLU A 284 32.28 26.19 1.78
CA GLU A 284 31.06 26.23 0.98
C GLU A 284 30.38 24.85 1.05
N TRP A 285 29.23 24.79 1.73
CA TRP A 285 28.41 23.57 1.76
C TRP A 285 27.81 23.32 0.37
N ASN A 286 28.51 22.54 -0.44
CA ASN A 286 27.99 22.09 -1.72
C ASN A 286 27.20 20.79 -1.52
N VAL A 287 25.87 20.87 -1.59
CA VAL A 287 24.93 19.73 -1.42
C VAL A 287 25.13 18.64 -2.47
N VAL A 288 25.84 18.93 -3.57
CA VAL A 288 26.08 18.01 -4.69
C VAL A 288 27.46 17.36 -4.64
N ALA A 289 28.40 17.93 -3.87
CA ALA A 289 29.74 17.34 -3.76
C ALA A 289 29.71 16.15 -2.80
N ALA A 290 29.97 14.95 -3.32
CA ALA A 290 30.13 13.77 -2.48
C ALA A 290 31.34 13.96 -1.56
N PHE A 291 31.13 13.89 -0.25
CA PHE A 291 32.21 13.91 0.75
C PHE A 291 33.24 12.82 0.44
N ARG A 292 34.52 13.17 0.43
CA ARG A 292 35.59 12.17 0.27
C ARG A 292 35.76 11.42 1.59
N SER A 293 36.04 10.11 1.52
CA SER A 293 36.22 9.25 2.71
C SER A 293 37.34 9.72 3.65
N GLU A 294 38.28 10.52 3.15
CA GLU A 294 39.40 11.10 3.89
C GLU A 294 38.96 12.27 4.79
N GLU A 295 38.06 13.13 4.30
CA GLU A 295 37.51 14.27 5.05
C GLU A 295 36.66 13.81 6.25
N VAL A 296 35.87 12.74 6.05
CA VAL A 296 35.06 12.13 7.11
C VAL A 296 35.94 11.53 8.20
N ARG A 297 37.11 10.98 7.84
CA ARG A 297 38.06 10.41 8.82
C ARG A 297 38.76 11.48 9.64
N SER A 298 39.12 12.62 9.04
CA SER A 298 39.75 13.72 9.77
C SER A 298 38.82 14.41 10.77
N ALA A 299 37.51 14.40 10.54
CA ALA A 299 36.53 15.01 11.46
C ALA A 299 36.17 14.12 12.67
N LEU A 300 36.60 12.86 12.69
CA LEU A 300 36.29 11.88 13.74
C LEU A 300 37.48 11.59 14.67
N LEU A 301 38.63 12.25 14.48
CA LEU A 301 39.79 12.25 15.37
C LEU A 301 39.83 13.56 16.16
#